data_AF-A0A2V7SN11-F1
#
_entry.id   AF-A0A2V7SN11-F1
#
_cell.length_a   1.000
_cell.length_b   1.000
_cell.length_c   1.000
_cell.angle_alpha   90.00
_cell.angle_beta   90.00
_cell.angle_gamma   90.00
#
_symmetry.space_group_name_H-M   'P 1'
#
loop_
_entity.id
_entity.type
_entity.pdbx_description
1 polymer ?
#
loop_
_entity_poly.entity_id
_entity_poly.type
_entity_poly.pdbx_seq_one_letter_code
_entity_poly.pdbx_strand_id
1 'polypeptide(L)'
;MTPGRSDLTAEPSSAPTALAIVNARVWTGDPRRPWADAVFLRAGRIETVGSSAEVRKRSGAATKVIDAKGLVIQHPRESGVLAPGAPADLMLVDRPLGTVGQGAPNDAEIVLAIESGRIVTDRDALGR
;
A
#
# COMPACT_ATOMS: atom_id res chain seq x y z
N MET A 1 0.50 -14.21 33.37
CA MET A 1 1.01 -14.65 32.06
C MET A 1 0.24 -13.90 30.99
N THR A 2 0.86 -12.88 30.42
CA THR A 2 0.36 -12.17 29.23
C THR A 2 1.52 -12.23 28.25
N PRO A 3 1.40 -12.88 27.08
CA PRO A 3 2.50 -12.90 26.14
C PRO A 3 2.78 -11.49 25.62
N GLY A 4 4.07 -11.18 25.51
CA GLY A 4 4.60 -9.91 25.06
C GLY A 4 4.12 -9.56 23.67
N ARG A 5 3.67 -8.31 23.51
CA ARG A 5 3.67 -7.64 22.20
C ARG A 5 5.10 -7.18 21.94
N SER A 6 5.95 -8.13 21.59
CA SER A 6 7.31 -7.89 21.11
C SER A 6 7.25 -7.11 19.80
N ASP A 7 7.85 -5.93 19.83
CA ASP A 7 8.70 -5.42 18.75
C ASP A 7 8.05 -5.29 17.35
N LEU A 8 7.29 -4.20 17.16
CA LEU A 8 7.08 -3.59 15.83
C LEU A 8 7.76 -2.22 15.74
N THR A 9 8.90 -2.04 16.42
CA THR A 9 9.85 -0.97 16.06
C THR A 9 10.57 -1.42 14.79
N ALA A 10 9.87 -1.37 13.66
CA ALA A 10 10.56 -1.26 12.39
C ALA A 10 11.30 0.08 12.44
N GLU A 11 12.62 0.06 12.54
CA GLU A 11 13.43 1.28 12.48
C GLU A 11 13.04 2.06 11.22
N PRO A 12 12.87 3.41 11.31
CA PRO A 12 12.40 4.22 10.19
C PRO A 12 13.47 4.26 9.10
N SER A 13 13.52 3.22 8.27
CA SER A 13 14.37 3.16 7.10
C SER A 13 13.91 4.27 6.16
N SER A 14 14.79 5.26 5.96
CA SER A 14 14.61 6.47 5.15
C SER A 14 13.48 6.33 4.13
N ALA A 15 12.32 6.94 4.42
CA ALA A 15 11.16 6.80 3.55
C ALA A 15 11.55 7.27 2.14
N PRO A 16 11.43 6.42 1.11
CA PRO A 16 11.85 6.80 -0.22
C PRO A 16 11.05 8.02 -0.67
N THR A 17 11.73 9.02 -1.24
CA THR A 17 11.08 10.21 -1.80
C THR A 17 10.00 9.85 -2.83
N ALA A 18 10.15 8.71 -3.50
CA ALA A 18 9.17 8.13 -4.42
C ALA A 18 9.06 6.61 -4.25
N LEU A 19 7.84 6.09 -4.19
CA LEU A 19 7.52 4.67 -4.09
C LEU A 19 6.53 4.28 -5.19
N ALA A 20 6.87 3.29 -5.99
CA ALA A 20 6.00 2.69 -6.98
C ALA A 20 5.58 1.31 -6.49
N ILE A 21 4.29 1.06 -6.32
CA ILE A 21 3.78 -0.29 -6.05
C ILE A 21 3.08 -0.75 -7.33
N VAL A 22 3.58 -1.82 -7.94
CA VAL A 22 3.15 -2.32 -9.25
C VAL A 22 2.67 -3.75 -9.15
N ASN A 23 1.89 -4.20 -10.12
CA ASN A 23 1.32 -5.57 -10.14
C ASN A 23 0.50 -5.86 -8.88
N ALA A 24 -0.27 -4.87 -8.41
CA ALA A 24 -1.18 -4.96 -7.29
C ALA A 24 -2.63 -5.04 -7.77
N ARG A 25 -3.57 -5.28 -6.86
CA ARG A 25 -5.00 -4.97 -7.06
C ARG A 25 -5.37 -3.82 -6.14
N VAL A 26 -5.44 -2.62 -6.69
CA VAL A 26 -5.71 -1.39 -5.94
C VAL A 26 -7.20 -1.11 -5.97
N TRP A 27 -7.83 -1.03 -4.79
CA TRP A 27 -9.20 -0.57 -4.67
C TRP A 27 -9.24 0.96 -4.61
N THR A 28 -9.76 1.60 -5.65
CA THR A 28 -9.75 3.08 -5.78
C THR A 28 -10.96 3.74 -5.11
N GLY A 29 -12.04 2.98 -4.90
CA GLY A 29 -13.34 3.51 -4.47
C GLY A 29 -14.11 4.28 -5.56
N ASP A 30 -13.56 4.44 -6.77
CA ASP A 30 -14.25 5.10 -7.88
C ASP A 30 -15.22 4.11 -8.55
N PRO A 31 -16.54 4.38 -8.60
CA PRO A 31 -17.51 3.48 -9.22
C PRO A 31 -17.30 3.27 -10.73
N ARG A 32 -16.61 4.19 -11.41
CA ARG A 32 -16.30 4.11 -12.85
C ARG A 32 -15.02 3.33 -13.11
N ARG A 33 -14.09 3.30 -12.16
CA ARG A 33 -12.81 2.57 -12.21
C ARG A 33 -12.44 2.03 -10.83
N PRO A 34 -13.17 1.02 -10.32
CA PRO A 34 -13.03 0.58 -8.92
C PRO A 34 -11.70 -0.13 -8.64
N TRP A 35 -11.05 -0.64 -9.69
CA TRP A 35 -9.78 -1.34 -9.63
C TRP A 35 -8.71 -0.63 -10.46
N ALA A 36 -7.49 -0.63 -9.93
CA ALA A 36 -6.27 -0.28 -10.64
C ALA A 36 -5.18 -1.32 -10.34
N ASP A 37 -4.10 -1.32 -11.11
CA ASP A 37 -3.04 -2.33 -10.98
C ASP A 37 -1.80 -1.80 -10.23
N ALA A 38 -1.71 -0.49 -10.02
CA ALA A 38 -0.54 0.14 -9.45
C ALA A 38 -0.82 1.53 -8.87
N VAL A 39 0.03 1.94 -7.93
CA VAL A 39 0.05 3.27 -7.34
C VAL A 39 1.47 3.82 -7.30
N PHE A 40 1.61 5.11 -7.62
CA PHE A 40 2.84 5.87 -7.49
C PHE A 40 2.67 6.91 -6.39
N LEU A 41 3.58 6.88 -5.43
CA LEU A 41 3.64 7.78 -4.30
C LEU A 41 4.89 8.65 -4.43
N ARG A 42 4.78 9.92 -4.10
CA ARG A 42 5.91 10.84 -4.07
C ARG A 42 5.70 11.90 -3.00
N ALA A 43 6.76 12.19 -2.24
CA ALA A 43 6.74 13.20 -1.17
C ALA A 43 5.53 13.03 -0.21
N GLY A 44 5.17 11.78 0.09
CA GLY A 44 4.08 11.40 0.98
C GLY A 44 2.65 11.60 0.45
N ARG A 45 2.48 11.74 -0.87
CA ARG A 45 1.17 11.80 -1.54
C ARG A 45 1.07 10.80 -2.67
N ILE A 46 -0.17 10.42 -2.99
CA ILE A 46 -0.49 9.65 -4.18
C ILE A 46 -0.37 10.57 -5.39
N GLU A 47 0.57 10.30 -6.28
CA GLU A 47 0.74 11.06 -7.51
C GLU A 47 -0.03 10.41 -8.67
N THR A 48 -0.09 9.07 -8.72
CA THR A 48 -0.78 8.35 -9.80
C THR A 48 -1.38 7.05 -9.30
N VAL A 49 -2.60 6.74 -9.79
CA VAL A 49 -3.27 5.45 -9.60
C VAL A 49 -3.70 4.97 -10.97
N GLY A 50 -3.28 3.78 -11.37
CA GLY A 50 -3.50 3.30 -12.74
C GLY A 50 -2.89 1.93 -13.00
N SER A 51 -2.53 1.66 -14.25
CA SER A 51 -1.93 0.38 -14.62
C SER A 51 -0.46 0.29 -14.23
N SER A 52 0.04 -0.92 -13.97
CA SER A 52 1.46 -1.19 -13.68
C SER A 52 2.42 -0.59 -14.70
N ALA A 53 2.06 -0.65 -15.99
CA ALA A 53 2.87 -0.08 -17.06
C ALA A 53 3.00 1.45 -16.97
N GLU A 54 1.94 2.15 -16.55
CA GLU A 54 1.95 3.61 -16.40
C GLU A 54 2.82 4.03 -15.21
N VAL A 55 2.68 3.35 -14.08
CA VAL A 55 3.48 3.61 -12.88
C VAL A 55 4.96 3.25 -13.10
N ARG A 56 5.26 2.14 -13.79
CA ARG A 56 6.64 1.77 -14.17
C ARG A 56 7.31 2.83 -15.05
N LYS A 57 6.57 3.44 -15.99
CA LYS A 57 7.09 4.53 -16.84
C LYS A 57 7.42 5.80 -16.06
N ARG A 58 6.72 6.06 -14.95
CA ARG A 58 6.99 7.20 -14.05
C ARG A 58 8.10 6.94 -13.05
N SER A 59 8.41 5.66 -12.80
CA SER A 59 9.46 5.26 -11.86
C SER A 59 10.83 5.66 -12.41
N GLY A 60 11.57 6.46 -11.66
CA GLY A 60 12.92 6.91 -11.99
C GLY A 60 14.00 6.28 -11.10
N ALA A 61 15.26 6.69 -11.28
CA ALA A 61 16.40 6.13 -10.55
C ALA A 61 16.32 6.25 -9.01
N ALA A 62 15.56 7.23 -8.50
CA ALA A 62 15.35 7.43 -7.07
C ALA A 62 14.02 6.81 -6.54
N THR A 63 13.33 6.02 -7.37
CA THR A 63 12.06 5.38 -7.01
C THR A 63 12.28 3.99 -6.45
N LYS A 64 11.78 3.70 -5.25
CA LYS A 64 11.66 2.32 -4.76
C LYS A 64 10.49 1.67 -5.48
N VAL A 65 10.73 0.59 -6.23
CA VAL A 65 9.66 -0.18 -6.90
C VAL A 65 9.39 -1.43 -6.09
N ILE A 66 8.13 -1.63 -5.70
CA ILE A 66 7.64 -2.83 -5.01
C ILE A 66 6.74 -3.59 -5.98
N ASP A 67 7.09 -4.83 -6.25
CA ASP A 67 6.23 -5.75 -7.00
C ASP A 67 5.26 -6.42 -6.04
N ALA A 68 4.00 -6.04 -6.10
CA ALA A 68 2.96 -6.56 -5.23
C ALA A 68 2.51 -7.97 -5.59
N LYS A 69 2.98 -8.62 -6.67
CA LYS A 69 2.66 -10.02 -7.00
C LYS A 69 1.16 -10.39 -6.96
N GLY A 70 0.27 -9.44 -7.26
CA GLY A 70 -1.20 -9.59 -7.23
C GLY A 70 -1.86 -9.29 -5.88
N LEU A 71 -1.08 -8.89 -4.87
CA LEU A 71 -1.57 -8.49 -3.55
C LEU A 71 -2.48 -7.26 -3.64
N VAL A 72 -3.33 -7.08 -2.61
CA VAL A 72 -4.37 -6.07 -2.63
C VAL A 72 -3.89 -4.81 -1.91
N ILE A 73 -4.05 -3.65 -2.55
CA ILE A 73 -3.88 -2.35 -1.90
C ILE A 73 -5.24 -1.82 -1.48
N GLN A 74 -5.37 -1.52 -0.20
CA GLN A 74 -6.57 -0.92 0.38
C GLN A 74 -6.20 0.31 1.22
N HIS A 75 -7.21 1.15 1.45
CA HIS A 75 -7.09 2.25 2.38
C HIS A 75 -7.24 1.73 3.83
N PRO A 76 -6.40 2.15 4.79
CA PRO A 76 -6.48 1.70 6.19
C PRO A 76 -7.78 2.10 6.89
N ARG A 77 -8.46 3.12 6.36
CA ARG A 77 -9.72 3.66 6.87
C ARG A 77 -10.84 3.37 5.89
N GLU A 78 -12.01 2.99 6.40
CA GLU A 78 -13.21 2.67 5.61
C GLU A 78 -13.63 3.76 4.62
N SER A 79 -13.47 5.04 4.99
CA SER A 79 -13.90 6.19 4.17
C SER A 79 -12.78 6.82 3.33
N GLY A 80 -11.57 6.28 3.35
CA GLY A 80 -10.49 6.89 2.60
C GLY A 80 -10.43 6.46 1.14
N VAL A 81 -9.76 7.28 0.33
CA VAL A 81 -9.74 7.17 -1.13
C VAL A 81 -8.30 7.09 -1.60
N LEU A 82 -8.03 6.14 -2.50
CA LEU A 82 -6.76 6.04 -3.20
C LEU A 82 -6.89 6.76 -4.55
N ALA A 83 -6.63 8.07 -4.54
CA ALA A 83 -6.72 8.92 -5.73
C ALA A 83 -5.52 9.89 -5.81
N PRO A 84 -5.14 10.34 -7.03
CA PRO A 84 -4.12 11.37 -7.19
C PRO A 84 -4.39 12.62 -6.35
N GLY A 85 -3.38 13.12 -5.65
CA GLY A 85 -3.43 14.27 -4.74
C GLY A 85 -3.76 13.92 -3.28
N ALA A 86 -4.30 12.73 -3.02
CA ALA A 86 -4.61 12.25 -1.67
C ALA A 86 -3.32 11.95 -0.86
N PRO A 87 -3.39 11.98 0.48
CA PRO A 87 -2.28 11.55 1.31
C PRO A 87 -1.95 10.07 1.04
N ALA A 88 -0.67 9.72 1.14
CA ALA A 88 -0.19 8.36 0.93
C ALA A 88 -0.46 7.50 2.19
N ASP A 89 -1.73 7.19 2.43
CA ASP A 89 -2.21 6.30 3.47
C ASP A 89 -2.76 5.02 2.82
N LEU A 90 -2.01 3.92 2.88
CA LEU A 90 -2.39 2.66 2.25
C LEU A 90 -1.79 1.45 2.95
N MET A 91 -2.44 0.31 2.78
CA MET A 91 -1.94 -1.00 3.20
C MET A 91 -1.93 -1.97 2.03
N LEU A 92 -0.86 -2.76 1.94
CA LEU A 92 -0.73 -3.92 1.09
C LEU A 92 -1.00 -5.16 1.94
N VAL A 93 -2.00 -5.92 1.54
CA VAL A 93 -2.45 -7.12 2.23
C VAL A 93 -2.43 -8.32 1.30
N ASP A 94 -2.16 -9.50 1.85
CA ASP A 94 -2.10 -10.74 1.08
C ASP A 94 -3.44 -11.12 0.43
N ARG A 95 -4.55 -10.73 1.06
CA ARG A 95 -5.93 -10.95 0.61
C ARG A 95 -6.81 -9.73 0.96
N PRO A 96 -7.90 -9.45 0.22
CA PRO A 96 -8.74 -8.30 0.51
C PRO A 96 -9.36 -8.42 1.89
N LEU A 97 -9.28 -7.35 2.70
CA LEU A 97 -10.07 -7.25 3.91
C LEU A 97 -11.55 -7.23 3.47
N GLY A 98 -12.36 -8.13 4.00
CA GLY A 98 -13.78 -8.21 3.68
C GLY A 98 -14.50 -6.89 3.95
N THR A 99 -15.68 -6.70 3.36
CA THR A 99 -16.54 -5.54 3.63
C THR A 99 -16.71 -5.34 5.13
N VAL A 100 -16.28 -4.17 5.63
CA VAL A 100 -16.40 -3.79 7.04
C VAL A 100 -17.86 -3.97 7.46
N GLY A 101 -18.11 -4.88 8.42
CA GLY A 101 -19.46 -5.29 8.85
C GLY A 101 -19.69 -6.81 8.82
N GLN A 102 -18.91 -7.55 8.03
CA GLN A 102 -18.75 -8.99 8.17
C GLN A 102 -17.28 -9.20 8.54
N GLY A 103 -17.00 -9.64 9.78
CA GLY A 103 -15.66 -9.63 10.38
C GLY A 103 -14.56 -9.85 9.36
N ALA A 104 -13.71 -8.84 9.17
CA ALA A 104 -12.51 -8.99 8.35
C ALA A 104 -11.81 -10.27 8.83
N PRO A 105 -11.39 -11.18 7.94
CA PRO A 105 -10.66 -12.35 8.39
C PRO A 105 -9.49 -11.84 9.22
N ASN A 106 -9.45 -12.19 10.51
CA ASN A 106 -8.42 -11.79 11.50
C ASN A 106 -6.98 -12.24 11.12
N ASP A 107 -6.82 -12.73 9.90
CA ASP A 107 -5.69 -13.49 9.38
C ASP A 107 -5.13 -12.85 8.08
N ALA A 108 -5.72 -11.74 7.60
CA ALA A 108 -5.12 -11.00 6.51
C ALA A 108 -3.78 -10.43 6.97
N GLU A 109 -2.71 -10.81 6.26
CA GLU A 109 -1.36 -10.38 6.60
C GLU A 109 -1.07 -9.04 5.94
N ILE A 110 -0.76 -8.04 6.78
CA ILE A 110 -0.29 -6.73 6.34
C ILE A 110 1.20 -6.88 5.98
N VAL A 111 1.48 -6.83 4.68
CA VAL A 111 2.83 -6.94 4.13
C VAL A 111 3.52 -5.57 4.14
N LEU A 112 2.79 -4.51 3.77
CA LEU A 112 3.28 -3.14 3.78
C LEU A 112 2.18 -2.22 4.31
N ALA A 113 2.51 -1.31 5.22
CA ALA A 113 1.61 -0.22 5.59
C ALA A 113 2.34 1.11 5.51
N ILE A 114 1.66 2.09 4.93
CA ILE A 114 2.13 3.45 4.77
C ILE A 114 1.12 4.37 5.43
N GLU A 115 1.59 5.19 6.35
CA GLU A 115 0.80 6.22 7.02
C GLU A 115 1.47 7.58 6.83
N SER A 116 0.71 8.56 6.35
CA SER A 116 1.19 9.90 6.02
C SER A 116 2.44 9.89 5.13
N GLY A 117 2.54 8.92 4.21
CA GLY A 117 3.71 8.76 3.34
C GLY A 117 4.94 8.11 3.96
N ARG A 118 4.86 7.63 5.20
CA ARG A 118 5.93 6.89 5.86
C ARG A 118 5.57 5.42 5.93
N ILE A 119 6.53 4.56 5.61
CA ILE A 119 6.39 3.12 5.79
C ILE A 119 6.41 2.84 7.30
N VAL A 120 5.29 2.36 7.84
CA VAL A 120 5.14 2.01 9.27
C VAL A 120 5.23 0.51 9.50
N THR A 121 4.98 -0.29 8.46
CA THR A 121 5.16 -1.74 8.47
C THR A 121 5.75 -2.14 7.14
N ASP A 122 6.85 -2.89 7.19
CA ASP A 122 7.51 -3.54 6.06
C ASP A 122 7.82 -4.95 6.51
N ARG A 123 6.83 -5.85 6.41
CA ARG A 123 7.01 -7.27 6.71
C ARG A 123 7.64 -7.92 5.49
N ASP A 124 8.93 -7.62 5.29
CA ASP A 124 9.74 -8.03 4.13
C ASP A 124 9.03 -7.61 2.83
N ALA A 125 9.30 -6.42 2.28
CA ALA A 125 8.76 -5.93 0.99
C ALA A 125 9.08 -6.84 -0.22
N LEU A 126 8.51 -8.04 -0.19
CA LEU A 126 8.47 -9.18 -1.10
C LEU A 126 9.80 -9.67 -1.67
N GLY A 127 10.87 -9.60 -0.87
CA GLY A 127 12.11 -10.38 -0.95
C GLY A 127 12.93 -10.35 -2.25
N ARG A 128 14.11 -9.72 -2.19
CA ARG A 128 15.31 -9.80 -3.07
C ARG A 128 15.14 -9.70 -4.60
#